data_AF-R1E6F1-F1
#
_entry.id   AF-R1E6F1-F1
#
_cell.length_a   1.000
_cell.length_b   1.000
_cell.length_c   1.000
_cell.angle_alpha   90.00
_cell.angle_beta   90.00
_cell.angle_gamma   90.00
#
_symmetry.space_group_name_H-M   'P 1'
#
loop_
_entity.id
_entity.type
_entity.pdbx_description
1 polymer ?
#
loop_
_entity_poly.entity_id
_entity_poly.type
_entity_poly.pdbx_seq_one_letter_code
_entity_poly.pdbx_strand_id
1 'polypeptide(L)'
;MPKIHKDQLPPPPSNHSELMTHPFKDQFMEAMDEALKKNEHQEVWKRVPILNARKVGKQVIPLTWVYTYKFDEKGNLIKFKARICVRGDLQHTYQDTYAATLAFKILRFLLAIICAFDLEMRQYDVVNAFPHAPLDEEVYCSPPKGMNIASGLVLLLLRALYGLKQSPALW
;
A
#
# COMPACT_ATOMS: atom_id res chain seq x y z
N MET A 1 -1.17 -14.54 27.75
CA MET A 1 -2.38 -13.69 27.62
C MET A 1 -3.32 -14.35 26.61
N PRO A 2 -4.63 -14.43 26.86
CA PRO A 2 -5.58 -15.01 25.91
C PRO A 2 -5.54 -14.22 24.60
N LYS A 3 -5.44 -14.93 23.46
CA LYS A 3 -5.44 -14.31 22.14
C LYS A 3 -6.88 -13.93 21.77
N ILE A 4 -7.08 -12.70 21.29
CA ILE A 4 -8.40 -12.21 20.88
C ILE A 4 -8.79 -12.91 19.57
N HIS A 5 -9.95 -13.57 19.54
CA HIS A 5 -10.47 -14.19 18.32
C HIS A 5 -11.15 -13.15 17.43
N LYS A 6 -11.15 -13.35 16.10
CA LYS A 6 -11.73 -12.43 15.11
C LYS A 6 -13.19 -12.03 15.40
N ASP A 7 -13.99 -12.93 15.96
CA ASP A 7 -15.42 -12.69 16.23
C ASP A 7 -15.66 -11.75 17.42
N GLN A 8 -14.63 -11.49 18.22
CA GLN A 8 -14.68 -10.59 19.38
C GLN A 8 -14.21 -9.18 19.02
N LEU A 9 -13.74 -8.96 17.79
CA LEU A 9 -13.22 -7.67 17.34
C LEU A 9 -14.29 -6.84 16.62
N PRO A 10 -14.34 -5.52 16.86
CA PRO A 10 -15.10 -4.62 16.02
C PRO A 10 -14.54 -4.61 14.58
N PRO A 11 -15.30 -4.13 13.60
CA PRO A 11 -14.78 -3.92 12.26
C PRO A 11 -13.57 -2.97 12.29
N PRO A 12 -12.55 -3.19 11.43
CA PRO A 12 -11.40 -2.30 11.38
C PRO A 12 -11.84 -0.90 10.91
N PRO A 13 -11.17 0.17 11.37
CA PRO A 13 -11.49 1.53 10.92
C PRO A 13 -11.36 1.65 9.41
N SER A 14 -12.33 2.30 8.77
CA SER A 14 -12.30 2.56 7.33
C SER A 14 -11.49 3.82 6.99
N ASN A 15 -11.36 4.75 7.95
CA ASN A 15 -10.62 5.99 7.78
C ASN A 15 -10.01 6.46 9.11
N HIS A 16 -9.09 7.43 9.03
CA HIS A 16 -8.40 7.96 10.21
C HIS A 16 -9.35 8.68 11.20
N SER A 17 -10.47 9.24 10.75
CA SER A 17 -11.41 9.89 11.66
C SER A 17 -12.13 8.87 12.54
N GLU A 18 -12.53 7.73 11.97
CA GLU A 18 -13.11 6.59 12.68
C GLU A 18 -12.11 5.91 13.62
N LEU A 19 -10.82 5.89 13.25
CA LEU A 19 -9.75 5.39 14.11
C LEU A 19 -9.71 6.15 15.45
N MET A 20 -9.97 7.46 15.47
CA MET A 20 -9.88 8.25 16.71
C MET A 20 -10.90 7.83 17.77
N THR A 21 -12.03 7.27 17.35
CA THR A 21 -13.11 6.77 18.20
C THR A 21 -13.04 5.26 18.43
N HIS A 22 -12.07 4.58 17.82
CA HIS A 22 -12.01 3.12 17.81
C HIS A 22 -11.43 2.57 19.13
N PRO A 23 -11.95 1.44 19.68
CA PRO A 23 -11.47 0.87 20.94
C PRO A 23 -9.98 0.51 20.95
N PHE A 24 -9.48 0.07 19.80
CA PHE A 24 -8.07 -0.30 19.59
C PHE A 24 -7.27 0.80 18.87
N LYS A 25 -7.58 2.08 19.13
CA LYS A 25 -6.93 3.21 18.44
C LYS A 25 -5.41 3.20 18.63
N ASP A 26 -4.94 2.89 19.83
CA ASP A 26 -3.52 3.04 20.20
C ASP A 26 -2.67 2.01 19.43
N GLN A 27 -3.15 0.77 19.32
CA GLN A 27 -2.47 -0.28 18.56
C GLN A 27 -2.42 0.00 17.05
N PHE A 28 -3.46 0.65 16.50
CA PHE A 28 -3.46 1.07 15.11
C PHE A 28 -2.59 2.32 14.87
N MET A 29 -2.51 3.26 15.82
CA MET A 29 -1.59 4.39 15.75
C MET A 29 -0.13 3.93 15.82
N GLU A 30 0.20 2.95 16.65
CA GLU A 30 1.52 2.31 16.66
C GLU A 30 1.84 1.66 15.31
N ALA A 31 0.88 0.94 14.73
CA ALA A 31 1.04 0.37 13.39
C ALA A 31 1.19 1.43 12.28
N MET A 32 0.59 2.63 12.45
CA MET A 32 0.80 3.76 11.54
C MET A 32 2.22 4.31 11.64
N ASP A 33 2.73 4.50 12.86
CA ASP A 33 4.09 5.00 13.09
C ASP A 33 5.14 4.04 12.53
N GLU A 34 4.98 2.73 12.77
CA GLU A 34 5.81 1.70 12.13
C GLU A 34 5.77 1.78 10.60
N ALA A 35 4.58 1.95 10.03
CA ALA A 35 4.42 2.06 8.58
C ALA A 35 5.08 3.32 8.02
N LEU A 36 4.97 4.47 8.70
CA LEU A 36 5.64 5.71 8.32
C LEU A 36 7.16 5.52 8.32
N LYS A 37 7.73 5.05 9.43
CA LYS A 37 9.17 4.78 9.55
C LYS A 37 9.67 3.83 8.47
N LYS A 38 8.91 2.78 8.17
CA LYS A 38 9.26 1.84 7.10
C LYS A 38 9.35 2.53 5.74
N ASN A 39 8.35 3.34 5.38
CA ASN A 39 8.34 4.02 4.09
C ASN A 39 9.41 5.13 4.01
N GLU A 40 9.70 5.82 5.12
CA GLU A 40 10.80 6.79 5.19
C GLU A 40 12.16 6.09 4.99
N HIS A 41 12.39 4.95 5.66
CA HIS A 41 13.59 4.13 5.46
C HIS A 41 13.73 3.60 4.03
N GLN A 42 12.62 3.28 3.37
CA GLN A 42 12.61 2.84 1.97
C GLN A 42 12.69 4.01 0.97
N GLU A 43 12.78 5.26 1.45
CA GLU A 43 12.80 6.47 0.63
C GLU A 43 11.64 6.51 -0.38
N VAL A 44 10.43 6.11 0.04
CA VAL A 44 9.28 6.02 -0.88
C VAL A 44 8.88 7.39 -1.43
N TRP A 45 9.15 8.45 -0.67
CA TRP A 45 8.83 9.83 -1.04
C TRP A 45 9.86 10.83 -0.55
N LYS A 46 9.86 12.02 -1.17
CA LYS A 46 10.57 13.21 -0.71
C LYS A 46 9.56 14.30 -0.35
N ARG A 47 9.90 15.12 0.65
CA ARG A 47 9.09 16.28 1.04
C ARG A 47 9.49 17.46 0.16
N VAL A 48 8.54 18.03 -0.58
CA VAL A 48 8.79 19.14 -1.52
C VAL A 48 7.74 20.24 -1.35
N PRO A 49 8.05 21.51 -1.65
CA PRO A 49 7.05 22.57 -1.65
C PRO A 49 5.93 22.28 -2.64
N ILE A 50 4.68 22.58 -2.26
CA ILE A 50 3.50 22.46 -3.13
C ILE A 50 3.64 23.26 -4.44
N LEU A 51 4.49 24.29 -4.43
CA LEU A 51 4.83 25.08 -5.60
C LEU A 51 5.46 24.23 -6.71
N ASN A 52 6.16 23.14 -6.39
CA ASN A 52 6.75 22.24 -7.39
C ASN A 52 5.65 21.57 -8.22
N ALA A 53 4.64 21.00 -7.56
CA ALA A 53 3.48 20.41 -8.24
C ALA A 53 2.75 21.45 -9.11
N ARG A 54 2.56 22.68 -8.58
CA ARG A 54 1.90 23.78 -9.30
C ARG A 54 2.67 24.25 -10.54
N LYS A 55 4.01 24.32 -10.46
CA LYS A 55 4.87 24.74 -11.59
C LYS A 55 4.76 23.80 -12.78
N VAL A 56 4.64 22.49 -12.52
CA VAL A 56 4.51 21.46 -13.56
C VAL A 56 3.03 21.22 -13.94
N GLY A 57 2.08 21.87 -13.26
CA GLY A 57 0.65 21.69 -13.50
C GLY A 57 0.12 20.31 -13.13
N LYS A 58 0.82 19.57 -12.26
CA LYS A 58 0.44 18.22 -11.84
C LYS A 58 -0.54 18.26 -10.66
N GLN A 59 -1.51 17.34 -10.67
CA GLN A 59 -2.45 17.15 -9.57
C GLN A 59 -1.72 16.64 -8.30
N VAL A 60 -2.16 17.11 -7.13
CA VAL A 60 -1.76 16.53 -5.84
C VAL A 60 -2.81 15.51 -5.41
N ILE A 61 -2.42 14.24 -5.28
CA ILE A 61 -3.33 13.12 -4.98
C ILE A 61 -3.29 12.79 -3.48
N PRO A 62 -4.42 12.69 -2.78
CA PRO A 62 -4.37 12.42 -1.35
C PRO A 62 -3.93 11.00 -1.03
N LEU A 63 -3.07 10.86 -0.02
CA LEU A 63 -2.80 9.57 0.61
C LEU A 63 -3.85 9.27 1.68
N THR A 64 -4.18 7.98 1.81
CA THR A 64 -5.11 7.47 2.80
C THR A 64 -4.52 6.31 3.57
N TRP A 65 -5.03 6.08 4.77
CA TRP A 65 -4.73 4.91 5.56
C TRP A 65 -5.72 3.78 5.28
N VAL A 66 -5.20 2.56 5.24
CA VAL A 66 -6.00 1.33 5.23
C VAL A 66 -5.64 0.51 6.45
N TYR A 67 -6.62 0.26 7.31
CA TYR A 67 -6.46 -0.50 8.55
C TYR A 67 -7.00 -1.91 8.39
N THR A 68 -6.25 -2.89 8.86
CA THR A 68 -6.60 -4.31 8.76
C THR A 68 -6.12 -5.06 9.98
N TYR A 69 -6.89 -6.05 10.41
CA TYR A 69 -6.44 -7.06 11.34
C TYR A 69 -5.73 -8.20 10.59
N LYS A 70 -4.66 -8.73 11.18
CA LYS A 70 -4.03 -9.96 10.72
C LYS A 70 -4.32 -11.08 11.70
N PHE A 71 -4.80 -12.20 11.18
CA PHE A 71 -5.21 -13.37 11.94
C PHE A 71 -4.34 -14.59 11.60
N ASP A 72 -4.23 -15.52 12.54
CA ASP A 72 -3.67 -16.85 12.29
C ASP A 72 -4.72 -17.77 11.65
N GLU A 73 -4.31 -18.97 11.25
CA GLU A 73 -5.19 -19.99 10.66
C GLU A 73 -6.36 -20.37 11.59
N LYS A 74 -6.18 -20.17 12.90
CA LYS A 74 -7.18 -20.43 13.93
C LYS A 74 -8.06 -19.20 14.23
N GLY A 75 -7.93 -18.11 13.46
CA GLY A 75 -8.74 -16.91 13.61
C GLY A 75 -8.32 -15.99 14.77
N ASN A 76 -7.19 -16.23 15.41
CA ASN A 76 -6.70 -15.39 16.50
C ASN A 76 -5.91 -14.20 15.95
N LEU A 77 -6.08 -13.04 16.59
CA LEU A 77 -5.37 -11.82 16.24
C LEU A 77 -3.85 -12.00 16.41
N ILE A 78 -3.12 -11.79 15.31
CA ILE A 78 -1.66 -11.73 15.26
C ILE A 78 -1.19 -10.29 15.43
N LYS A 79 -1.75 -9.37 14.64
CA LYS A 79 -1.24 -8.00 14.55
C LYS A 79 -2.28 -7.02 14.01
N PHE A 80 -2.22 -5.78 14.51
CA PHE A 80 -2.87 -4.61 13.92
C PHE A 80 -1.99 -4.08 12.78
N LYS A 81 -2.57 -3.87 11.60
CA LYS A 81 -1.80 -3.44 10.42
C LYS A 81 -2.41 -2.18 9.82
N ALA A 82 -1.58 -1.15 9.68
CA ALA A 82 -1.88 0.05 8.91
C ALA A 82 -1.04 0.05 7.61
N ARG A 83 -1.60 0.58 6.52
CA ARG A 83 -0.89 0.81 5.26
C ARG A 83 -1.25 2.18 4.70
N ILE A 84 -0.28 2.80 4.03
CA ILE A 84 -0.48 4.02 3.26
C ILE A 84 -0.80 3.62 1.83
N CYS A 85 -1.89 4.15 1.30
CA CYS A 85 -2.32 3.94 -0.07
C CYS A 85 -2.59 5.29 -0.73
N VAL A 86 -2.32 5.38 -2.02
CA VAL A 86 -2.72 6.50 -2.87
C VAL A 86 -4.22 6.38 -3.17
N ARG A 87 -4.96 7.49 -3.11
CA ARG A 87 -6.33 7.59 -3.62
C ARG A 87 -6.32 7.64 -5.15
N GLY A 88 -5.93 6.55 -5.80
CA GLY A 88 -5.89 6.48 -7.25
C GLY A 88 -7.26 6.53 -7.92
N ASP A 89 -8.34 6.35 -7.16
CA ASP A 89 -9.70 6.69 -7.60
C ASP A 89 -9.81 8.17 -8.02
N LEU A 90 -9.01 9.04 -7.41
CA LEU A 90 -8.93 10.48 -7.71
C LEU A 90 -7.80 10.83 -8.68
N GLN A 91 -7.00 9.84 -9.11
CA GLN A 91 -5.89 10.06 -10.05
C GLN A 91 -6.43 10.17 -11.48
N HIS A 92 -6.20 11.33 -12.10
CA HIS A 92 -6.34 11.49 -13.54
C HIS A 92 -5.10 10.90 -14.21
N THR A 93 -5.27 9.83 -14.96
CA THR A 93 -4.22 9.26 -15.81
C THR A 93 -4.72 9.13 -17.24
N TYR A 94 -3.83 9.37 -18.19
CA TYR A 94 -4.08 9.21 -19.63
C TYR A 94 -3.59 7.87 -20.16
N GLN A 95 -2.87 7.09 -19.34
CA GLN A 95 -2.34 5.77 -19.71
C GLN A 95 -3.33 4.66 -19.34
N ASP A 96 -3.42 3.66 -20.22
CA ASP A 96 -4.16 2.43 -19.95
C ASP A 96 -3.59 1.72 -18.73
N THR A 97 -4.45 1.37 -17.78
CA THR A 97 -4.09 0.65 -16.54
C THR A 97 -3.91 -0.85 -16.78
N TYR A 98 -3.22 -1.23 -17.85
CA TYR A 98 -3.00 -2.63 -18.18
C TYR A 98 -1.85 -3.19 -17.31
N ALA A 99 -2.20 -4.08 -16.40
CA ALA A 99 -1.23 -4.91 -15.70
C ALA A 99 -1.13 -6.27 -16.40
N ALA A 100 0.08 -6.67 -16.77
CA ALA A 100 0.35 -7.99 -17.33
C ALA A 100 0.17 -9.05 -16.24
N THR A 101 -1.06 -9.48 -15.99
CA THR A 101 -1.34 -10.58 -15.08
C THR A 101 -1.13 -11.88 -15.84
N LEU A 102 -0.36 -12.81 -15.26
CA LEU A 102 -0.17 -14.13 -15.85
C LEU A 102 -1.52 -14.79 -16.13
N ALA A 103 -1.81 -15.05 -17.41
CA ALA A 103 -3.06 -15.70 -17.78
C ALA A 103 -3.10 -17.11 -17.18
N PHE A 104 -4.18 -17.44 -16.49
CA PHE A 104 -4.31 -18.73 -15.80
C PHE A 104 -4.14 -19.94 -16.76
N LYS A 105 -4.51 -19.77 -18.05
CA LYS A 105 -4.26 -20.78 -19.09
C LYS A 105 -2.76 -21.08 -19.25
N ILE A 106 -1.92 -20.06 -19.27
CA ILE A 106 -0.46 -20.20 -19.39
C ILE A 106 0.09 -20.84 -18.12
N LEU A 107 -0.36 -20.41 -16.94
CA LEU A 107 0.06 -21.02 -15.67
C LEU A 107 -0.27 -22.52 -15.63
N ARG A 108 -1.51 -22.92 -15.98
CA ARG A 108 -1.91 -24.33 -16.04
C ARG A 108 -1.06 -25.12 -17.03
N PHE A 109 -0.77 -24.55 -18.19
CA PHE A 109 0.07 -25.18 -19.20
C PHE A 109 1.51 -25.40 -18.70
N LEU A 110 2.11 -24.38 -18.06
CA LEU A 110 3.43 -24.52 -17.43
C LEU A 110 3.43 -25.58 -16.34
N LEU A 111 2.42 -25.61 -15.47
CA LEU A 111 2.28 -26.64 -14.44
C LEU A 111 2.16 -28.04 -15.05
N ALA A 112 1.43 -28.20 -16.15
CA ALA A 112 1.31 -29.48 -16.85
C ALA A 112 2.67 -29.97 -17.40
N ILE A 113 3.49 -29.06 -17.97
CA ILE A 113 4.85 -29.38 -18.40
C ILE A 113 5.71 -29.79 -17.21
N ILE A 114 5.69 -29.01 -16.12
CA ILE A 114 6.46 -29.30 -14.90
C ILE A 114 6.12 -30.71 -14.38
N CYS A 115 4.84 -31.06 -14.31
CA CYS A 115 4.41 -32.41 -13.91
C CYS A 115 4.80 -33.49 -14.93
N ALA A 116 4.70 -33.23 -16.23
CA ALA A 116 4.99 -34.22 -17.27
C ALA A 116 6.48 -34.60 -17.34
N PHE A 117 7.36 -33.69 -16.95
CA PHE A 117 8.81 -33.87 -16.98
C PHE A 117 9.45 -34.01 -15.59
N ASP A 118 8.63 -34.16 -14.54
CA ASP A 118 9.07 -34.30 -13.14
C ASP A 118 10.05 -33.18 -12.70
N LEU A 119 9.71 -31.93 -13.03
CA LEU A 119 10.54 -30.76 -12.72
C LEU A 119 10.19 -30.16 -11.35
N GLU A 120 11.18 -29.56 -10.68
CA GLU A 120 10.94 -28.76 -9.48
C GLU A 120 10.48 -27.34 -9.82
N MET A 121 9.40 -26.88 -9.16
CA MET A 121 8.95 -25.49 -9.20
C MET A 121 9.16 -24.81 -7.86
N ARG A 122 9.67 -23.57 -7.88
CA ARG A 122 9.75 -22.70 -6.71
C ARG A 122 9.02 -21.40 -7.00
N GLN A 123 8.11 -21.02 -6.10
CA GLN A 123 7.37 -19.76 -6.16
C GLN A 123 7.89 -18.82 -5.07
N TYR A 124 8.17 -17.58 -5.46
CA TYR A 124 8.57 -16.51 -4.54
C TYR A 124 7.46 -15.48 -4.46
N ASP A 125 7.09 -15.09 -3.23
CA ASP A 125 6.20 -13.96 -2.98
C ASP A 125 7.03 -12.81 -2.40
N VAL A 126 7.05 -11.67 -3.09
CA VAL A 126 7.84 -10.51 -2.68
C VAL A 126 7.03 -9.66 -1.73
N VAL A 127 7.49 -9.57 -0.49
CA VAL A 127 6.86 -8.74 0.54
C VAL A 127 6.97 -7.27 0.15
N ASN A 128 5.83 -6.58 0.04
CA ASN A 128 5.75 -5.17 -0.35
C ASN A 128 6.37 -4.86 -1.73
N ALA A 129 6.01 -5.64 -2.75
CA ALA A 129 6.38 -5.45 -4.16
C ALA A 129 6.42 -3.98 -4.67
N PHE A 130 5.34 -3.19 -4.47
CA PHE A 130 5.25 -1.87 -5.11
C PHE A 130 6.33 -0.86 -4.66
N PRO A 131 6.63 -0.68 -3.36
CA PRO A 131 7.77 0.15 -2.94
C PRO A 131 9.12 -0.24 -3.54
N HIS A 132 9.29 -1.43 -4.14
CA HIS A 132 10.53 -1.79 -4.83
C HIS A 132 10.60 -1.26 -6.27
N ALA A 133 9.45 -0.96 -6.90
CA ALA A 133 9.40 -0.43 -8.25
C ALA A 133 9.62 1.11 -8.26
N PRO A 134 10.58 1.63 -9.05
CA PRO A 134 10.72 3.06 -9.26
C PRO A 134 9.52 3.62 -10.04
N LEU A 135 9.28 4.93 -9.90
CA LEU A 135 8.27 5.63 -10.69
C LEU A 135 8.89 6.29 -11.92
N ASP A 136 8.30 6.05 -13.09
CA ASP A 136 8.69 6.69 -14.35
C ASP A 136 8.14 8.12 -14.48
N GLU A 137 7.13 8.47 -13.69
CA GLU A 137 6.48 9.78 -13.68
C GLU A 137 6.46 10.41 -12.29
N GLU A 138 6.56 11.74 -12.24
CA GLU A 138 6.39 12.49 -11.01
C GLU A 138 4.94 12.43 -10.50
N VAL A 139 4.76 11.81 -9.33
CA VAL A 139 3.46 11.76 -8.64
C VAL A 139 3.57 12.56 -7.35
N TYR A 140 2.76 13.62 -7.27
CA TYR A 140 2.66 14.47 -6.08
C TYR A 140 1.48 14.03 -5.23
N CYS A 141 1.70 13.93 -3.93
CA CYS A 141 0.74 13.43 -2.98
C CYS A 141 0.59 14.35 -1.76
N SER A 142 -0.64 14.49 -1.26
CA SER A 142 -0.84 15.12 0.05
C SER A 142 -0.48 14.12 1.15
N PRO A 143 0.12 14.57 2.27
CA PRO A 143 0.41 13.69 3.39
C PRO A 143 -0.88 12.99 3.89
N PRO A 144 -0.80 11.73 4.37
CA PRO A 144 -1.94 11.09 4.98
C PRO A 144 -2.23 11.75 6.33
N LYS A 145 -3.49 11.65 6.80
CA LYS A 145 -3.87 12.15 8.13
C LYS A 145 -2.99 11.52 9.22
N GLY A 146 -2.54 12.31 10.19
CA GLY A 146 -1.65 11.86 11.26
C GLY A 146 -0.15 11.94 10.94
N MET A 147 0.24 12.24 9.69
CA MET A 147 1.64 12.56 9.37
C MET A 147 1.91 14.05 9.62
N ASN A 148 2.86 14.35 10.49
CA ASN A 148 3.30 15.72 10.76
C ASN A 148 4.25 16.21 9.67
N ILE A 149 3.79 17.14 8.84
CA ILE A 149 4.61 17.83 7.83
C ILE A 149 4.35 19.33 7.90
N ALA A 150 5.38 20.15 7.60
CA ALA A 150 5.24 21.60 7.59
C ALA A 150 4.20 22.05 6.55
N SER A 151 3.48 23.13 6.89
CA SER A 151 2.47 23.70 5.99
C SER A 151 3.10 24.11 4.66
N GLY A 152 2.40 23.84 3.56
CA GLY A 152 2.87 24.11 2.20
C GLY A 152 3.81 23.05 1.61
N LEU A 153 4.08 21.95 2.32
CA LEU A 153 4.80 20.80 1.76
C LEU A 153 3.84 19.70 1.31
N VAL A 154 4.26 18.99 0.26
CA VAL A 154 3.64 17.77 -0.27
C VAL A 154 4.70 16.69 -0.42
N LEU A 155 4.27 15.47 -0.72
CA LEU A 155 5.14 14.31 -0.92
C LEU A 155 5.30 14.06 -2.42
N LEU A 156 6.53 14.07 -2.92
CA LEU A 156 6.85 13.56 -4.26
C LEU A 156 7.21 12.08 -4.12
N LEU A 157 6.41 11.20 -4.71
CA LEU A 157 6.69 9.76 -4.69
C LEU A 157 7.89 9.45 -5.59
N LEU A 158 8.80 8.62 -5.08
CA LEU A 158 9.94 8.07 -5.84
C LEU A 158 9.70 6.61 -6.26
N ARG A 159 8.85 5.92 -5.49
CA ARG A 159 8.57 4.50 -5.62
C ARG A 159 7.06 4.28 -5.68
N ALA A 160 6.65 3.20 -6.34
CA ALA A 160 5.26 2.88 -6.51
C ALA A 160 4.58 2.56 -5.15
N LEU A 161 3.32 2.96 -5.00
CA LEU A 161 2.53 2.73 -3.80
C LEU A 161 1.21 2.04 -4.12
N TYR A 162 0.65 1.33 -3.14
CA TYR A 162 -0.68 0.74 -3.28
C TYR A 162 -1.71 1.81 -3.65
N GLY A 163 -2.65 1.44 -4.52
CA GLY A 163 -3.74 2.32 -4.95
C GLY A 163 -3.37 3.29 -6.07
N LEU A 164 -2.10 3.43 -6.44
CA LEU A 164 -1.72 4.16 -7.66
C LEU A 164 -2.11 3.32 -8.89
N LYS A 165 -2.71 3.95 -9.90
CA LYS A 165 -3.25 3.26 -11.08
C LYS A 165 -2.19 2.47 -11.88
N GLN A 166 -0.97 2.97 -11.93
CA GLN A 166 0.14 2.34 -12.66
C GLN A 166 0.98 1.37 -11.82
N SER A 167 0.80 1.31 -10.50
CA SER A 167 1.61 0.41 -9.63
C SER A 167 1.60 -1.05 -10.07
N PRO A 168 0.45 -1.62 -10.49
CA PRO A 168 0.42 -3.00 -10.98
C PRO A 168 1.15 -3.25 -12.30
N ALA A 169 1.39 -2.21 -13.12
CA ALA A 169 2.13 -2.34 -14.38
C ALA A 169 3.65 -2.18 -14.17
N LEU A 170 4.06 -1.47 -13.11
CA LEU A 170 5.46 -1.24 -12.76
C LEU A 170 6.13 -2.41 -12.03
N TRP A 171 5.35 -3.42 -11.62
CA TRP A 171 5.81 -4.61 -10.90
C TRP A 171 5.50 -5.88 -11.68
#